data_AF-A0A142WU61-F1
#
_entry.id   AF-A0A142WU61-F1
#
_cell.length_a   1.000
_cell.length_b   1.000
_cell.length_c   1.000
_cell.angle_alpha   90.00
_cell.angle_beta   90.00
_cell.angle_gamma   90.00
#
_symmetry.space_group_name_H-M   'P 1'
#
loop_
_entity.id
_entity.type
_entity.pdbx_description
1 polymer ?
#
loop_
_entity_poly.entity_id
_entity_poly.type
_entity_poly.pdbx_seq_one_letter_code
_entity_poly.pdbx_strand_id
1 'polypeptide(L)'
;MTTRAPAPRGCVLRGLLLAAAFVWSAAARAQDPQPGAPSEAAAATASPAAADPGAVPPAAPAPVVRVPSRPGLQSYSVAIQVTFSDAPEWTPEVRRGILRDLQEQVGSGAGPLWEPLAIEEAGRGLVLSPIPAETRALEAWRPALEGRPEDKVFLAALDVAGAEYTLRAGEWDRSSATLGSWSARAVTDSRLVAAALTTMLADAFRPLAVIRKVDGAEAELEIQGGELLPSDPRFLPLPEKTVFIPFQRMLNREREVLRRFVVPWTYLSVESRDRSLVVGRIASAFNAPLVPGRRRTELRAILARPSLAGTRLRIVPYGNPGNPVVGARVDVLDGSPERREAAPSAPATAAASPESAPAPAPLALTTDRLGRIDLARDPAQVLRWVQVHSGSILLARVPVVPGIVPELLLEVPDDSARLTVEGELSILEGELIAIVGQREVFMARAKQLSRLDKWDEIESLTSRIIDLPSIADFDERVEAVRVRGIQSARDRKDRLAEARINKLVTTFRNLVRDHLDPEKIAGFKDEIAELKRAK
;
A
#
# COMPACT_ATOMS: atom_id res chain seq x y z
N MET A 1 17.04 41.34 45.96
CA MET A 1 16.15 40.28 46.48
C MET A 1 15.75 39.40 45.31
N THR A 2 16.42 38.26 45.24
CA THR A 2 16.37 37.20 44.24
C THR A 2 15.29 36.18 44.60
N THR A 3 14.42 35.82 43.67
CA THR A 3 13.63 34.58 43.74
C THR A 3 13.56 33.95 42.35
N ARG A 4 14.41 32.93 42.16
CA ARG A 4 14.57 32.10 40.97
C ARG A 4 13.76 30.83 41.21
N ALA A 5 12.76 30.55 40.39
CA ALA A 5 11.99 29.30 40.46
C ALA A 5 12.76 28.13 39.80
N PRO A 6 12.67 26.90 40.33
CA PRO A 6 13.48 25.77 39.88
C PRO A 6 12.87 25.03 38.69
N ALA A 7 13.75 24.56 37.80
CA ALA A 7 13.45 23.66 36.69
C ALA A 7 13.20 22.22 37.19
N PRO A 8 12.24 21.47 36.62
CA PRO A 8 12.11 20.05 36.89
C PRO A 8 13.11 19.24 36.05
N ARG A 9 13.80 18.33 36.75
CA ARG A 9 14.79 17.39 36.23
C ARG A 9 14.11 16.21 35.52
N GLY A 10 14.73 15.83 34.41
CA GLY A 10 14.83 14.50 33.78
C GLY A 10 13.88 13.39 34.22
N CYS A 11 13.09 12.93 33.26
CA CYS A 11 12.61 11.55 33.22
C CYS A 11 13.01 10.95 31.86
N VAL A 12 14.10 10.17 31.86
CA VAL A 12 14.54 9.37 30.71
C VAL A 12 13.66 8.13 30.67
N LEU A 13 12.61 8.15 29.84
CA LEU A 13 11.81 6.96 29.57
C LEU A 13 12.38 6.27 28.31
N ARG A 14 13.09 5.15 28.53
CA ARG A 14 13.47 4.20 27.48
C ARG A 14 12.21 3.59 26.87
N GLY A 15 11.79 4.08 25.72
CA GLY A 15 10.76 3.45 24.89
C GLY A 15 11.32 2.21 24.19
N LEU A 16 10.88 1.04 24.62
CA LEU A 16 11.08 -0.23 23.93
C LEU A 16 10.27 -0.21 22.61
N LEU A 17 10.95 -0.07 21.49
CA LEU A 17 10.39 -0.28 20.15
C LEU A 17 10.39 -1.77 19.83
N LEU A 18 9.22 -2.41 19.86
CA LEU A 18 9.02 -3.75 19.33
C LEU A 18 8.93 -3.68 17.80
N ALA A 19 10.05 -3.95 17.15
CA ALA A 19 10.14 -4.16 15.71
C ALA A 19 9.61 -5.56 15.35
N ALA A 20 8.52 -5.62 14.59
CA ALA A 20 8.10 -6.85 13.92
C ALA A 20 8.87 -6.97 12.59
N ALA A 21 10.07 -7.57 12.65
CA ALA A 21 10.85 -7.91 11.48
C ALA A 21 10.28 -9.20 10.84
N PHE A 22 9.71 -9.08 9.64
CA PHE A 22 9.42 -10.24 8.78
C PHE A 22 10.65 -10.55 7.93
N VAL A 23 11.42 -11.55 8.36
CA VAL A 23 12.45 -12.21 7.53
C VAL A 23 11.76 -13.33 6.74
N TRP A 24 11.79 -13.24 5.41
CA TRP A 24 11.49 -14.39 4.55
C TRP A 24 12.78 -14.77 3.81
N SER A 25 13.41 -15.83 4.29
CA SER A 25 14.53 -16.49 3.63
C SER A 25 13.97 -17.63 2.78
N ALA A 26 14.22 -17.55 1.47
CA ALA A 26 13.99 -18.64 0.53
C ALA A 26 15.01 -19.76 0.79
N ALA A 27 14.55 -20.99 0.99
CA ALA A 27 15.41 -22.17 1.02
C ALA A 27 14.84 -23.24 0.08
N ALA A 28 15.67 -23.58 -0.89
CA ALA A 28 15.47 -24.64 -1.86
C ALA A 28 15.72 -26.03 -1.27
N ARG A 29 15.04 -27.02 -1.88
CA ARG A 29 15.17 -28.49 -1.83
C ARG A 29 16.45 -29.10 -1.24
N ALA A 30 16.27 -30.11 -0.37
CA ALA A 30 16.88 -31.46 -0.40
C ALA A 30 16.17 -32.33 0.67
N GLN A 31 15.38 -33.34 0.28
CA GLN A 31 15.68 -34.78 0.33
C GLN A 31 15.66 -35.41 1.74
N ASP A 32 14.60 -36.20 2.00
CA ASP A 32 14.53 -37.27 3.02
C ASP A 32 15.63 -38.32 2.80
N PRO A 33 16.09 -39.01 3.87
CA PRO A 33 15.50 -40.33 4.15
C PRO A 33 15.32 -40.66 5.65
N GLN A 34 14.19 -41.32 5.96
CA GLN A 34 14.06 -42.25 7.09
C GLN A 34 14.93 -43.51 6.84
N PRO A 35 15.41 -44.26 7.87
CA PRO A 35 14.53 -45.10 8.70
C PRO A 35 15.03 -45.42 10.13
N GLY A 36 14.18 -46.06 10.95
CA GLY A 36 14.63 -46.87 12.08
C GLY A 36 13.80 -46.78 13.37
N ALA A 37 12.77 -47.61 13.49
CA ALA A 37 12.38 -48.28 14.74
C ALA A 37 12.89 -49.74 14.62
N PRO A 38 13.11 -50.57 15.68
CA PRO A 38 12.18 -50.76 16.81
C PRO A 38 12.82 -51.12 18.18
N SER A 39 12.00 -51.23 19.24
CA SER A 39 12.08 -52.21 20.35
C SER A 39 11.15 -51.73 21.48
N GLU A 40 9.98 -52.35 21.69
CA GLU A 40 9.72 -53.50 22.60
C GLU A 40 10.04 -53.23 24.08
N ALA A 41 9.01 -53.16 24.92
CA ALA A 41 8.73 -54.20 25.94
C ALA A 41 7.71 -53.76 27.01
N ALA A 42 6.94 -54.76 27.46
CA ALA A 42 6.35 -54.96 28.79
C ALA A 42 5.00 -54.30 29.15
N ALA A 43 3.94 -54.98 28.70
CA ALA A 43 2.93 -55.67 29.52
C ALA A 43 2.60 -55.16 30.94
N ALA A 44 1.31 -54.86 31.17
CA ALA A 44 0.56 -55.39 32.31
C ALA A 44 -0.95 -55.42 32.01
N THR A 45 -1.45 -56.65 31.96
CA THR A 45 -2.84 -57.09 31.91
C THR A 45 -3.64 -56.73 33.16
N ALA A 46 -4.87 -56.23 32.98
CA ALA A 46 -6.00 -56.52 33.87
C ALA A 46 -7.32 -56.35 33.09
N SER A 47 -8.14 -57.40 33.10
CA SER A 47 -9.49 -57.51 32.53
C SER A 47 -10.31 -58.35 33.53
N PRO A 48 -11.65 -58.43 33.46
CA PRO A 48 -12.60 -57.36 33.77
C PRO A 48 -13.61 -57.81 34.85
N ALA A 49 -14.30 -56.87 35.50
CA ALA A 49 -15.48 -57.17 36.31
C ALA A 49 -16.75 -56.86 35.53
N ALA A 50 -17.61 -57.86 35.40
CA ALA A 50 -18.88 -57.83 34.69
C ALA A 50 -19.96 -57.01 35.44
N ALA A 51 -20.75 -56.24 34.68
CA ALA A 51 -22.05 -55.74 35.10
C ALA A 51 -22.99 -55.57 33.88
N ASP A 52 -24.09 -56.33 33.94
CA ASP A 52 -25.41 -56.25 33.31
C ASP A 52 -25.65 -55.78 31.86
N PRO A 53 -26.34 -56.58 31.01
CA PRO A 53 -26.83 -56.20 29.70
C PRO A 53 -28.30 -55.77 29.77
N GLY A 54 -28.61 -54.49 29.59
CA GLY A 54 -30.03 -54.10 29.57
C GLY A 54 -30.38 -52.62 29.56
N ALA A 55 -29.71 -51.80 28.75
CA ALA A 55 -30.25 -50.48 28.39
C ALA A 55 -29.67 -50.05 27.05
N VAL A 56 -30.50 -50.06 25.99
CA VAL A 56 -30.18 -49.40 24.72
C VAL A 56 -30.39 -47.90 24.93
N PRO A 57 -29.34 -47.06 24.94
CA PRO A 57 -29.54 -45.62 24.92
C PRO A 57 -30.07 -45.20 23.54
N PRO A 58 -31.01 -44.24 23.45
CA PRO A 58 -31.47 -43.75 22.16
C PRO A 58 -30.28 -43.20 21.37
N ALA A 59 -30.15 -43.69 20.14
CA ALA A 59 -29.09 -43.30 19.22
C ALA A 59 -28.99 -41.76 19.15
N ALA A 60 -27.83 -41.23 19.51
CA ALA A 60 -27.51 -39.83 19.28
C ALA A 60 -27.77 -39.51 17.80
N PRO A 61 -28.45 -38.40 17.48
CA PRO A 61 -28.72 -38.05 16.09
C PRO A 61 -27.38 -37.97 15.36
N ALA A 62 -27.28 -38.72 14.25
CA ALA A 62 -26.11 -38.68 13.40
C ALA A 62 -25.74 -37.22 13.09
N PRO A 63 -24.46 -36.84 13.13
CA PRO A 63 -24.05 -35.47 12.85
C PRO A 63 -24.59 -35.11 11.46
N VAL A 64 -25.54 -34.18 11.43
CA VAL A 64 -26.07 -33.61 10.20
C VAL A 64 -24.86 -33.10 9.43
N VAL A 65 -24.50 -33.79 8.36
CA VAL A 65 -23.47 -33.35 7.42
C VAL A 65 -24.01 -32.04 6.83
N ARG A 66 -23.63 -30.91 7.43
CA ARG A 66 -23.94 -29.59 6.90
C ARG A 66 -23.26 -29.51 5.54
N VAL A 67 -24.05 -29.65 4.48
CA VAL A 67 -23.64 -29.24 3.14
C VAL A 67 -23.05 -27.84 3.29
N PRO A 68 -21.82 -27.57 2.80
CA PRO A 68 -21.25 -26.23 2.91
C PRO A 68 -22.22 -25.26 2.23
N SER A 69 -22.86 -24.41 3.03
CA SER A 69 -23.81 -23.42 2.56
C SER A 69 -23.12 -22.56 1.51
N ARG A 70 -23.76 -22.36 0.36
CA ARG A 70 -23.28 -21.43 -0.66
C ARG A 70 -23.14 -20.05 0.01
N PRO A 71 -21.96 -19.40 -0.04
CA PRO A 71 -21.74 -18.06 0.50
C PRO A 71 -22.87 -17.08 0.13
N GLY A 72 -23.36 -17.12 -1.11
CA GLY A 72 -24.48 -16.28 -1.57
C GLY A 72 -25.75 -16.33 -0.70
N LEU A 73 -26.03 -17.47 -0.06
CA LEU A 73 -27.21 -17.68 0.80
C LEU A 73 -26.90 -17.58 2.29
N GLN A 74 -25.64 -17.35 2.67
CA GLN A 74 -25.23 -17.26 4.05
C GLN A 74 -25.47 -15.83 4.56
N SER A 75 -26.38 -15.67 5.51
CA SER A 75 -26.61 -14.41 6.23
C SER A 75 -25.37 -13.99 7.02
N TYR A 76 -25.34 -12.73 7.45
CA TYR A 76 -24.38 -12.23 8.41
C TYR A 76 -24.99 -12.31 9.81
N SER A 77 -24.28 -12.91 10.75
CA SER A 77 -24.58 -12.72 12.17
C SER A 77 -24.06 -11.35 12.60
N VAL A 78 -24.95 -10.47 13.06
CA VAL A 78 -24.64 -9.05 13.34
C VAL A 78 -25.00 -8.68 14.77
N ALA A 79 -24.07 -8.07 15.48
CA ALA A 79 -24.32 -7.38 16.74
C ALA A 79 -24.11 -5.86 16.59
N ILE A 80 -25.00 -5.05 17.16
CA ILE A 80 -24.87 -3.59 17.25
C ILE A 80 -24.78 -3.23 18.72
N GLN A 81 -23.70 -2.57 19.11
CA GLN A 81 -23.44 -2.11 20.46
C GLN A 81 -23.54 -0.59 20.49
N VAL A 82 -24.52 -0.08 21.23
CA VAL A 82 -24.82 1.35 21.31
C VAL A 82 -24.40 1.89 22.66
N THR A 83 -23.54 2.91 22.67
CA THR A 83 -23.13 3.62 23.88
C THR A 83 -23.79 4.99 23.90
N PHE A 84 -24.37 5.36 25.03
CA PHE A 84 -24.88 6.70 25.29
C PHE A 84 -23.93 7.42 26.26
N SER A 85 -23.64 8.69 25.99
CA SER A 85 -22.96 9.57 26.95
C SER A 85 -23.74 9.69 28.26
N ASP A 86 -23.10 10.22 29.31
CA ASP A 86 -23.75 10.51 30.61
C ASP A 86 -24.63 11.79 30.59
N ALA A 87 -25.02 12.25 29.41
CA ALA A 87 -25.86 13.44 29.26
C ALA A 87 -27.28 13.21 29.82
N PRO A 88 -27.87 14.18 30.54
CA PRO A 88 -29.18 14.04 31.18
C PRO A 88 -30.34 13.83 30.19
N GLU A 89 -30.15 14.20 28.93
CA GLU A 89 -31.10 13.99 27.83
C GLU A 89 -31.27 12.51 27.49
N TRP A 90 -30.28 11.66 27.81
CA TRP A 90 -30.35 10.21 27.60
C TRP A 90 -31.03 9.49 28.76
N THR A 91 -32.32 9.78 28.98
CA THR A 91 -33.10 9.03 29.97
C THR A 91 -33.26 7.56 29.57
N PRO A 92 -33.47 6.62 30.52
CA PRO A 92 -33.67 5.20 30.20
C PRO A 92 -34.83 4.95 29.23
N GLU A 93 -35.85 5.79 29.22
CA GLU A 93 -36.98 5.74 28.27
C GLU A 93 -36.52 6.11 26.86
N VAL A 94 -35.76 7.20 26.71
CA VAL A 94 -35.23 7.65 25.42
C VAL A 94 -34.27 6.61 24.85
N ARG A 95 -33.36 6.07 25.68
CA ARG A 95 -32.41 5.00 25.27
C ARG A 95 -33.16 3.78 24.73
N ARG A 96 -34.13 3.26 25.49
CA ARG A 96 -34.96 2.11 25.08
C ARG A 96 -35.76 2.39 23.81
N GLY A 97 -36.32 3.61 23.69
CA GLY A 97 -37.03 4.04 22.48
C GLY A 97 -36.13 3.99 21.25
N ILE A 98 -34.93 4.57 21.33
CA ILE A 98 -33.95 4.57 20.24
C ILE A 98 -33.52 3.15 19.86
N LEU A 99 -33.23 2.28 20.83
CA LEU A 99 -32.81 0.91 20.55
C LEU A 99 -33.92 0.10 19.87
N ARG A 100 -35.17 0.26 20.33
CA ARG A 100 -36.33 -0.41 19.72
C ARG A 100 -36.55 0.08 18.29
N ASP A 101 -36.56 1.40 18.09
CA ASP A 101 -36.79 2.00 16.78
C ASP A 101 -35.65 1.64 15.81
N LEU A 102 -34.40 1.54 16.30
CA LEU A 102 -33.25 1.04 15.53
C LEU A 102 -33.41 -0.44 15.16
N GLN A 103 -33.85 -1.30 16.08
CA GLN A 103 -34.11 -2.72 15.81
C GLN A 103 -35.16 -2.89 14.72
N GLU A 104 -36.25 -2.13 14.78
CA GLU A 104 -37.31 -2.17 13.77
C GLU A 104 -36.81 -1.71 12.40
N GLN A 105 -36.11 -0.57 12.34
CA GLN A 105 -35.61 0.00 11.09
C GLN A 105 -34.53 -0.86 10.44
N VAL A 106 -33.55 -1.35 11.22
CA VAL A 106 -32.48 -2.22 10.72
C VAL A 106 -33.05 -3.59 10.32
N GLY A 107 -33.92 -4.16 11.15
CA GLY A 107 -34.57 -5.44 10.86
C GLY A 107 -35.41 -5.41 9.59
N SER A 108 -36.18 -4.32 9.38
CA SER A 108 -36.96 -4.12 8.16
C SER A 108 -36.08 -3.85 6.94
N GLY A 109 -35.02 -3.04 7.10
CA GLY A 109 -34.12 -2.64 6.03
C GLY A 109 -33.22 -3.77 5.54
N ALA A 110 -32.46 -4.40 6.45
CA ALA A 110 -31.53 -5.48 6.13
C ALA A 110 -32.25 -6.82 5.88
N GLY A 111 -33.34 -7.09 6.60
CA GLY A 111 -34.09 -8.34 6.49
C GLY A 111 -33.20 -9.58 6.73
N PRO A 112 -33.35 -10.65 5.91
CA PRO A 112 -32.62 -11.92 6.12
C PRO A 112 -31.11 -11.79 5.90
N LEU A 113 -30.63 -10.69 5.32
CA LEU A 113 -29.21 -10.45 5.14
C LEU A 113 -28.47 -10.43 6.49
N TRP A 114 -29.10 -9.87 7.53
CA TRP A 114 -28.54 -9.74 8.87
C TRP A 114 -29.35 -10.60 9.86
N GLU A 115 -29.04 -11.90 9.88
CA GLU A 115 -29.73 -12.85 10.74
C GLU A 115 -28.73 -13.87 11.34
N PRO A 116 -28.64 -14.00 12.68
CA PRO A 116 -29.36 -13.22 13.69
C PRO A 116 -28.86 -11.77 13.83
N LEU A 117 -29.75 -10.86 14.26
CA LEU A 117 -29.45 -9.46 14.59
C LEU A 117 -29.66 -9.20 16.08
N ALA A 118 -28.61 -8.79 16.79
CA ALA A 118 -28.66 -8.39 18.19
C ALA A 118 -28.32 -6.91 18.34
N ILE A 119 -29.18 -6.14 19.02
CA ILE A 119 -28.93 -4.72 19.34
C ILE A 119 -29.00 -4.54 20.84
N GLU A 120 -27.90 -4.05 21.42
CA GLU A 120 -27.75 -3.94 22.86
C GLU A 120 -27.10 -2.61 23.25
N GLU A 121 -27.46 -2.12 24.43
CA GLU A 121 -26.70 -1.04 25.07
C GLU A 121 -25.36 -1.60 25.55
N ALA A 122 -24.27 -0.96 25.16
CA ALA A 122 -22.93 -1.38 25.54
C ALA A 122 -22.74 -1.25 27.06
N GLY A 123 -22.27 -2.31 27.71
CA GLY A 123 -21.91 -2.25 29.13
C GLY A 123 -20.76 -1.27 29.40
N ARG A 124 -20.60 -0.85 30.66
CA ARG A 124 -19.58 0.14 31.11
C ARG A 124 -18.13 -0.14 30.66
N GLY A 125 -17.79 -1.37 30.26
CA GLY A 125 -16.47 -1.74 29.73
C GLY A 125 -16.22 -1.36 28.26
N LEU A 126 -17.26 -1.02 27.51
CA LEU A 126 -17.23 -0.63 26.10
C LEU A 126 -17.64 0.84 25.91
N VAL A 127 -17.45 1.69 26.93
CA VAL A 127 -17.77 3.12 26.83
C VAL A 127 -16.86 3.75 25.77
N LEU A 128 -17.46 4.02 24.62
CA LEU A 128 -16.89 4.84 23.57
C LEU A 128 -16.80 6.28 24.12
N SER A 129 -15.70 6.60 24.82
CA SER A 129 -15.49 7.96 25.32
C SER A 129 -15.60 8.96 24.15
N PRO A 130 -16.19 10.15 24.35
CA PRO A 130 -16.64 10.97 23.23
C PRO A 130 -15.56 11.47 22.26
N ILE A 131 -14.24 11.42 22.50
CA ILE A 131 -13.17 11.87 21.55
C ILE A 131 -11.79 11.24 21.91
N PRO A 132 -10.84 11.02 20.97
CA PRO A 132 -10.90 11.04 19.49
C PRO A 132 -10.66 9.63 18.89
N ALA A 133 -11.22 9.25 17.74
CA ALA A 133 -10.60 9.32 16.40
C ALA A 133 -9.16 8.78 16.22
N GLU A 134 -8.50 8.31 17.30
CA GLU A 134 -7.14 7.79 17.28
C GLU A 134 -7.13 6.26 17.30
N THR A 135 -6.33 5.69 16.43
CA THR A 135 -6.08 4.24 16.26
C THR A 135 -5.74 3.53 17.57
N ARG A 136 -5.20 4.23 18.57
CA ARG A 136 -4.80 3.67 19.88
C ARG A 136 -5.97 3.24 20.76
N ALA A 137 -7.09 3.95 20.74
CA ALA A 137 -8.28 3.55 21.50
C ALA A 137 -8.92 2.28 20.89
N LEU A 138 -8.73 2.07 19.58
CA LEU A 138 -9.29 0.96 18.82
C LEU A 138 -8.55 -0.36 19.08
N GLU A 139 -7.23 -0.31 19.29
CA GLU A 139 -6.46 -1.50 19.69
C GLU A 139 -6.89 -2.04 21.05
N ALA A 140 -7.34 -1.17 21.97
CA ALA A 140 -7.83 -1.58 23.28
C ALA A 140 -9.12 -2.42 23.21
N TRP A 141 -9.94 -2.24 22.18
CA TRP A 141 -11.20 -2.99 22.02
C TRP A 141 -11.05 -4.30 21.26
N ARG A 142 -9.95 -4.47 20.53
CA ARG A 142 -9.69 -5.67 19.72
C ARG A 142 -9.89 -6.97 20.51
N PRO A 143 -9.36 -7.15 21.73
CA PRO A 143 -9.56 -8.40 22.48
C PRO A 143 -11.03 -8.69 22.79
N ALA A 144 -11.81 -7.67 23.16
CA ALA A 144 -13.23 -7.81 23.46
C ALA A 144 -14.07 -8.13 22.21
N LEU A 145 -13.66 -7.59 21.06
CA LEU A 145 -14.32 -7.82 19.77
C LEU A 145 -13.92 -9.16 19.13
N GLU A 146 -12.70 -9.65 19.36
CA GLU A 146 -12.23 -10.93 18.81
C GLU A 146 -12.89 -12.14 19.47
N GLY A 147 -13.27 -12.03 20.74
CA GLY A 147 -13.97 -13.08 21.48
C GLY A 147 -15.44 -13.26 21.10
N ARG A 148 -16.01 -12.35 20.31
CA ARG A 148 -17.42 -12.36 19.95
C ARG A 148 -17.73 -13.35 18.81
N PRO A 149 -18.89 -14.05 18.86
CA PRO A 149 -19.25 -15.04 17.86
C PRO A 149 -19.81 -14.44 16.56
N GLU A 150 -20.26 -13.18 16.57
CA GLU A 150 -20.88 -12.55 15.40
C GLU A 150 -19.88 -12.31 14.27
N ASP A 151 -20.37 -12.33 13.02
CA ASP A 151 -19.55 -12.05 11.84
C ASP A 151 -19.14 -10.57 11.81
N LYS A 152 -20.10 -9.71 12.16
CA LYS A 152 -19.97 -8.25 12.20
C LYS A 152 -20.39 -7.71 13.56
N VAL A 153 -19.60 -6.80 14.10
CA VAL A 153 -19.96 -6.04 15.29
C VAL A 153 -19.90 -4.55 14.96
N PHE A 154 -21.04 -3.88 15.01
CA PHE A 154 -21.10 -2.42 14.88
C PHE A 154 -20.98 -1.77 16.24
N LEU A 155 -20.15 -0.74 16.30
CA LEU A 155 -19.98 0.10 17.47
C LEU A 155 -20.60 1.46 17.17
N ALA A 156 -21.56 1.89 17.98
CA ALA A 156 -22.24 3.16 17.84
C ALA A 156 -22.10 3.99 19.13
N ALA A 157 -21.68 5.25 19.00
CA ALA A 157 -21.62 6.21 20.11
C ALA A 157 -22.61 7.34 19.88
N LEU A 158 -23.35 7.68 20.92
CA LEU A 158 -24.36 8.73 20.96
C LEU A 158 -24.00 9.73 22.05
N ASP A 159 -23.76 10.97 21.64
CA ASP A 159 -23.36 12.07 22.52
C ASP A 159 -24.26 13.30 22.31
N VAL A 160 -24.31 14.19 23.30
CA VAL A 160 -25.05 15.45 23.23
C VAL A 160 -24.06 16.61 23.33
N ALA A 161 -24.01 17.42 22.28
CA ALA A 161 -23.18 18.62 22.22
C ALA A 161 -24.09 19.85 22.06
N GLY A 162 -24.52 20.43 23.17
CA GLY A 162 -25.45 21.55 23.17
C GLY A 162 -26.84 21.11 22.70
N ALA A 163 -27.31 21.63 21.57
CA ALA A 163 -28.61 21.30 20.98
C ALA A 163 -28.54 20.18 19.92
N GLU A 164 -27.37 19.60 19.69
CA GLU A 164 -27.16 18.57 18.68
C GLU A 164 -26.80 17.23 19.31
N TYR A 165 -27.34 16.16 18.74
CA TYR A 165 -26.96 14.79 18.99
C TYR A 165 -25.86 14.38 18.02
N THR A 166 -24.67 14.09 18.55
CA THR A 166 -23.54 13.61 17.75
C THR A 166 -23.54 12.09 17.73
N LEU A 167 -23.62 11.53 16.53
CA LEU A 167 -23.66 10.10 16.26
C LEU A 167 -22.31 9.69 15.66
N ARG A 168 -21.75 8.56 16.11
CA ARG A 168 -20.57 7.95 15.49
C ARG A 168 -20.78 6.45 15.35
N ALA A 169 -20.36 5.88 14.23
CA ALA A 169 -20.46 4.44 14.01
C ALA A 169 -19.26 3.89 13.23
N GLY A 170 -18.87 2.65 13.57
CA GLY A 170 -17.83 1.88 12.87
C GLY A 170 -18.13 0.39 12.90
N GLU A 171 -17.66 -0.33 11.88
CA GLU A 171 -17.83 -1.79 11.75
C GLU A 171 -16.55 -2.52 12.14
N TRP A 172 -16.66 -3.53 13.00
CA TRP A 172 -15.68 -4.59 13.18
C TRP A 172 -16.07 -5.83 12.38
N ASP A 173 -15.10 -6.38 11.63
CA ASP A 173 -15.29 -7.62 10.89
C ASP A 173 -14.43 -8.75 11.46
N ARG A 174 -15.07 -9.82 11.92
CA ARG A 174 -14.40 -10.98 12.54
C ARG A 174 -13.57 -11.80 11.54
N SER A 175 -14.01 -11.87 10.29
CA SER A 175 -13.37 -12.69 9.25
C SER A 175 -11.98 -12.16 8.89
N SER A 176 -11.85 -10.84 8.71
CA SER A 176 -10.61 -10.11 8.41
C SER A 176 -9.90 -9.63 9.67
N ALA A 177 -10.57 -9.59 10.83
CA ALA A 177 -10.09 -8.97 12.07
C ALA A 177 -9.68 -7.50 11.86
N THR A 178 -10.49 -6.78 11.08
CA THR A 178 -10.26 -5.37 10.75
C THR A 178 -11.42 -4.51 11.21
N LEU A 179 -11.07 -3.34 11.72
CA LEU A 179 -12.04 -2.28 11.97
C LEU A 179 -12.14 -1.39 10.72
N GLY A 180 -13.35 -1.08 10.31
CA GLY A 180 -13.64 -0.11 9.28
C GLY A 180 -13.39 1.32 9.76
N SER A 181 -13.48 2.25 8.82
CA SER A 181 -13.42 3.67 9.15
C SER A 181 -14.66 4.09 9.94
N TRP A 182 -14.49 5.12 10.77
CA TRP A 182 -15.59 5.70 11.54
C TRP A 182 -16.30 6.78 10.74
N SER A 183 -17.63 6.76 10.79
CA SER A 183 -18.48 7.84 10.31
C SER A 183 -18.98 8.66 11.49
N ALA A 184 -19.20 9.96 11.28
CA ALA A 184 -19.80 10.85 12.25
C ALA A 184 -20.89 11.69 11.58
N ARG A 185 -21.98 11.95 12.30
CA ARG A 185 -23.11 12.78 11.86
C ARG A 185 -23.70 13.51 13.06
N ALA A 186 -24.16 14.74 12.87
CA ALA A 186 -24.94 15.47 13.86
C ALA A 186 -26.42 15.51 13.44
N VAL A 187 -27.33 15.39 14.40
CA VAL A 187 -28.77 15.59 14.21
C VAL A 187 -29.33 16.47 15.32
N THR A 188 -30.33 17.28 15.01
CA THR A 188 -30.92 18.24 15.97
C THR A 188 -32.15 17.69 16.70
N ASP A 189 -32.76 16.60 16.22
CA ASP A 189 -33.95 15.98 16.80
C ASP A 189 -33.65 14.54 17.23
N SER A 190 -33.99 14.21 18.48
CA SER A 190 -33.79 12.88 19.06
C SER A 190 -34.57 11.80 18.30
N ARG A 191 -35.69 12.15 17.68
CA ARG A 191 -36.52 11.24 16.88
C ARG A 191 -35.83 10.81 15.58
N LEU A 192 -34.85 11.59 15.11
CA LEU A 192 -34.07 11.29 13.91
C LEU A 192 -32.85 10.42 14.20
N VAL A 193 -32.49 10.22 15.48
CA VAL A 193 -31.28 9.49 15.89
C VAL A 193 -31.28 8.06 15.34
N ALA A 194 -32.37 7.31 15.52
CA ALA A 194 -32.46 5.93 15.03
C ALA A 194 -32.34 5.86 13.50
N ALA A 195 -33.03 6.73 12.75
CA ALA A 195 -32.99 6.77 11.29
C ALA A 195 -31.61 7.16 10.75
N ALA A 196 -30.97 8.15 11.39
CA ALA A 196 -29.62 8.56 11.05
C ALA A 196 -28.60 7.46 11.33
N LEU A 197 -28.72 6.76 12.47
CA LEU A 197 -27.85 5.66 12.83
C LEU A 197 -28.03 4.46 11.90
N THR A 198 -29.27 4.08 11.56
CA THR A 198 -29.58 3.04 10.55
C THR A 198 -28.85 3.32 9.23
N THR A 199 -28.88 4.58 8.76
CA THR A 199 -28.19 4.99 7.54
C THR A 199 -26.67 4.87 7.68
N MET A 200 -26.11 5.30 8.81
CA MET A 200 -24.66 5.18 9.07
C MET A 200 -24.19 3.73 9.14
N LEU A 201 -25.00 2.83 9.71
CA LEU A 201 -24.69 1.40 9.78
C LEU A 201 -24.69 0.76 8.39
N ALA A 202 -25.67 1.10 7.54
CA ALA A 202 -25.72 0.66 6.15
C ALA A 202 -24.51 1.17 5.34
N ASP A 203 -24.12 2.43 5.53
CA ASP A 203 -22.95 3.04 4.88
C ASP A 203 -21.62 2.42 5.37
N ALA A 204 -21.54 2.07 6.66
CA ALA A 204 -20.38 1.44 7.28
C ALA A 204 -20.23 -0.05 6.91
N PHE A 205 -21.32 -0.71 6.50
CA PHE A 205 -21.30 -2.13 6.18
C PHE A 205 -20.39 -2.44 4.99
N ARG A 206 -19.49 -3.42 5.20
CA ARG A 206 -18.52 -3.95 4.25
C ARG A 206 -18.82 -5.42 3.96
N PRO A 207 -19.55 -5.72 2.88
CA PRO A 207 -19.78 -7.10 2.43
C PRO A 207 -18.48 -7.89 2.30
N LEU A 208 -18.55 -9.18 2.65
CA LEU A 208 -17.50 -10.14 2.43
C LEU A 208 -17.74 -10.89 1.12
N ALA A 209 -16.67 -11.29 0.47
CA ALA A 209 -16.69 -12.13 -0.71
C ALA A 209 -15.74 -13.31 -0.55
N VAL A 210 -16.09 -14.45 -1.12
CA VAL A 210 -15.19 -15.59 -1.29
C VAL A 210 -14.65 -15.54 -2.71
N ILE A 211 -13.32 -15.56 -2.87
CA ILE A 211 -12.69 -15.56 -4.19
C ILE A 211 -12.68 -17.01 -4.68
N ARG A 212 -13.51 -17.30 -5.69
CA ARG A 212 -13.74 -18.66 -6.21
C ARG A 212 -12.70 -19.08 -7.23
N LYS A 213 -12.37 -18.17 -8.13
CA LYS A 213 -11.49 -18.41 -9.26
C LYS A 213 -10.62 -17.18 -9.51
N VAL A 214 -9.39 -17.42 -9.95
CA VAL A 214 -8.43 -16.38 -10.33
C VAL A 214 -7.83 -16.80 -11.66
N ASP A 215 -8.10 -16.02 -12.71
CA ASP A 215 -7.63 -16.25 -14.08
C ASP A 215 -6.80 -15.04 -14.52
N GLY A 216 -5.49 -15.11 -14.33
CA GLY A 216 -4.57 -14.03 -14.70
C GLY A 216 -4.86 -12.74 -13.93
N ALA A 217 -5.42 -11.74 -14.62
CA ALA A 217 -5.79 -10.44 -14.05
C ALA A 217 -7.27 -10.33 -13.66
N GLU A 218 -8.05 -11.40 -13.79
CA GLU A 218 -9.47 -11.45 -13.45
C GLU A 218 -9.71 -12.39 -12.27
N ALA A 219 -10.75 -12.12 -11.49
CA ALA A 219 -11.19 -12.93 -10.37
C ALA A 219 -12.71 -13.03 -10.32
N GLU A 220 -13.20 -14.23 -10.06
CA GLU A 220 -14.61 -14.48 -9.75
C GLU A 220 -14.80 -14.47 -8.23
N LEU A 221 -15.71 -13.65 -7.75
CA LEU A 221 -16.06 -13.52 -6.35
C LEU A 221 -17.52 -13.93 -6.13
N GLU A 222 -17.79 -14.58 -4.99
CA GLU A 222 -19.14 -14.83 -4.50
C GLU A 222 -19.37 -14.04 -3.21
N ILE A 223 -20.27 -13.07 -3.27
CA ILE A 223 -20.64 -12.19 -2.15
C ILE A 223 -21.42 -12.99 -1.11
N GLN A 224 -20.96 -12.96 0.14
CA GLN A 224 -21.70 -13.54 1.25
C GLN A 224 -23.04 -12.81 1.41
N GLY A 225 -24.14 -13.57 1.48
CA GLY A 225 -25.49 -13.03 1.55
C GLY A 225 -25.96 -12.33 0.27
N GLY A 226 -25.23 -12.45 -0.85
CA GLY A 226 -25.56 -11.73 -2.09
C GLY A 226 -26.88 -12.15 -2.77
N GLU A 227 -27.44 -13.31 -2.43
CA GLU A 227 -28.76 -13.76 -2.86
C GLU A 227 -29.88 -13.31 -1.90
N LEU A 228 -29.53 -12.80 -0.71
CA LEU A 228 -30.46 -12.29 0.29
C LEU A 228 -30.66 -10.80 0.04
N LEU A 229 -31.64 -10.46 -0.80
CA LEU A 229 -31.92 -9.07 -1.17
C LEU A 229 -32.54 -8.32 0.03
N PRO A 230 -31.86 -7.30 0.58
CA PRO A 230 -32.45 -6.47 1.63
C PRO A 230 -33.59 -5.62 1.05
N SER A 231 -34.57 -5.29 1.89
CA SER A 231 -35.67 -4.38 1.50
C SER A 231 -35.13 -2.98 1.17
N ASP A 232 -34.11 -2.56 1.90
CA ASP A 232 -33.40 -1.31 1.66
C ASP A 232 -32.07 -1.58 0.92
N PRO A 233 -31.91 -1.09 -0.33
CA PRO A 233 -30.72 -1.35 -1.15
C PRO A 233 -29.42 -0.80 -0.53
N ARG A 234 -29.50 0.11 0.46
CA ARG A 234 -28.33 0.64 1.18
C ARG A 234 -27.59 -0.40 2.01
N PHE A 235 -28.22 -1.52 2.35
CA PHE A 235 -27.56 -2.63 3.06
C PHE A 235 -26.78 -3.56 2.12
N LEU A 236 -26.96 -3.45 0.79
CA LEU A 236 -26.14 -4.19 -0.18
C LEU A 236 -25.81 -3.38 -1.46
N PRO A 237 -25.21 -2.17 -1.34
CA PRO A 237 -24.81 -1.39 -2.49
C PRO A 237 -23.47 -1.93 -3.01
N LEU A 238 -23.51 -2.60 -4.15
CA LEU A 238 -22.32 -2.97 -4.92
C LEU A 238 -22.41 -2.36 -6.32
N PRO A 239 -22.28 -1.02 -6.45
CA PRO A 239 -22.17 -0.41 -7.77
C PRO A 239 -20.90 -0.91 -8.49
N GLU A 240 -20.91 -0.80 -9.81
CA GLU A 240 -19.70 -0.99 -10.62
C GLU A 240 -18.57 -0.09 -10.12
N LYS A 241 -17.32 -0.51 -10.33
CA LYS A 241 -16.11 0.19 -9.87
C LYS A 241 -15.93 0.24 -8.34
N THR A 242 -16.76 -0.48 -7.57
CA THR A 242 -16.42 -0.77 -6.18
C THR A 242 -15.16 -1.62 -6.10
N VAL A 243 -14.46 -1.51 -4.97
CA VAL A 243 -13.16 -2.16 -4.79
C VAL A 243 -13.22 -3.06 -3.57
N PHE A 244 -12.73 -4.29 -3.68
CA PHE A 244 -12.52 -5.19 -2.57
C PHE A 244 -11.03 -5.29 -2.21
N ILE A 245 -10.76 -5.48 -0.93
CA ILE A 245 -9.44 -5.73 -0.36
C ILE A 245 -9.32 -7.24 -0.11
N PRO A 246 -8.48 -7.97 -0.86
CA PRO A 246 -8.29 -9.39 -0.66
C PRO A 246 -7.46 -9.68 0.60
N PHE A 247 -7.80 -10.76 1.27
CA PHE A 247 -7.08 -11.29 2.41
C PHE A 247 -7.16 -12.83 2.45
N GLN A 248 -6.16 -13.43 3.08
CA GLN A 248 -6.06 -14.87 3.26
C GLN A 248 -6.33 -15.25 4.71
N ARG A 249 -7.08 -16.33 4.92
CA ARG A 249 -7.25 -16.98 6.23
C ARG A 249 -6.55 -18.33 6.19
N MET A 250 -5.57 -18.52 7.08
CA MET A 250 -4.99 -19.83 7.32
C MET A 250 -5.79 -20.55 8.39
N LEU A 251 -6.21 -21.77 8.09
CA LEU A 251 -7.02 -22.60 8.97
C LEU A 251 -6.20 -23.73 9.61
N ASN A 252 -6.58 -24.16 10.81
CA ASN A 252 -6.10 -25.41 11.39
C ASN A 252 -6.81 -26.63 10.77
N ARG A 253 -6.62 -27.82 11.36
CA ARG A 253 -7.29 -29.05 10.88
C ARG A 253 -8.79 -29.01 11.17
N GLU A 254 -9.17 -28.33 12.24
CA GLU A 254 -10.50 -28.14 12.79
C GLU A 254 -11.28 -27.00 12.09
N ARG A 255 -10.67 -26.34 11.09
CA ARG A 255 -11.20 -25.18 10.33
C ARG A 255 -11.32 -23.88 11.13
N GLU A 256 -10.61 -23.76 12.24
CA GLU A 256 -10.48 -22.51 12.98
C GLU A 256 -9.37 -21.65 12.38
N VAL A 257 -9.53 -20.33 12.47
CA VAL A 257 -8.58 -19.38 11.89
C VAL A 257 -7.34 -19.28 12.76
N LEU A 258 -6.21 -19.75 12.25
CA LEU A 258 -4.90 -19.56 12.87
C LEU A 258 -4.34 -18.17 12.61
N ARG A 259 -4.45 -17.69 11.36
CA ARG A 259 -3.84 -16.43 10.96
C ARG A 259 -4.57 -15.78 9.79
N ARG A 260 -4.51 -14.46 9.74
CA ARG A 260 -5.09 -13.63 8.69
C ARG A 260 -4.01 -12.75 8.08
N PHE A 261 -4.04 -12.59 6.77
CA PHE A 261 -3.10 -11.76 6.02
C PHE A 261 -3.85 -10.95 4.98
N VAL A 262 -3.83 -9.62 5.11
CA VAL A 262 -4.22 -8.76 3.99
C VAL A 262 -3.15 -8.91 2.92
N VAL A 263 -3.55 -9.07 1.66
CA VAL A 263 -2.60 -9.08 0.56
C VAL A 263 -2.25 -7.61 0.27
N PRO A 264 -1.02 -7.15 0.57
CA PRO A 264 -0.69 -5.73 0.44
C PRO A 264 -0.79 -5.29 -1.02
N TRP A 265 -1.03 -3.98 -1.24
CA TRP A 265 -1.03 -3.36 -2.57
C TRP A 265 -1.84 -4.13 -3.63
N THR A 266 -2.91 -4.82 -3.22
CA THR A 266 -3.73 -5.66 -4.09
C THR A 266 -5.18 -5.32 -3.84
N TYR A 267 -5.92 -5.11 -4.92
CA TYR A 267 -7.32 -4.69 -4.90
C TYR A 267 -8.08 -5.40 -6.02
N LEU A 268 -9.38 -5.59 -5.83
CA LEU A 268 -10.28 -6.20 -6.81
C LEU A 268 -11.35 -5.18 -7.20
N SER A 269 -11.27 -4.62 -8.40
CA SER A 269 -12.28 -3.68 -8.90
C SER A 269 -13.41 -4.44 -9.57
N VAL A 270 -14.65 -4.21 -9.16
CA VAL A 270 -15.85 -4.83 -9.73
C VAL A 270 -16.10 -4.31 -11.14
N GLU A 271 -16.17 -5.23 -12.11
CA GLU A 271 -16.49 -4.91 -13.51
C GLU A 271 -17.92 -5.27 -13.85
N SER A 272 -18.40 -6.44 -13.39
CA SER A 272 -19.78 -6.87 -13.57
C SER A 272 -20.30 -7.65 -12.37
N ARG A 273 -21.61 -7.66 -12.22
CA ARG A 273 -22.32 -8.33 -11.13
C ARG A 273 -23.55 -9.03 -11.66
N ASP A 274 -23.69 -10.30 -11.28
CA ASP A 274 -24.93 -11.07 -11.37
C ASP A 274 -25.29 -11.59 -9.98
N ARG A 275 -26.19 -10.87 -9.30
CA ARG A 275 -26.64 -11.16 -7.93
C ARG A 275 -25.49 -11.31 -6.94
N SER A 276 -25.20 -12.53 -6.48
CA SER A 276 -24.10 -12.87 -5.57
C SER A 276 -22.76 -13.09 -6.28
N LEU A 277 -22.76 -13.34 -7.59
CA LEU A 277 -21.56 -13.53 -8.38
C LEU A 277 -21.06 -12.19 -8.92
N VAL A 278 -19.77 -11.96 -8.76
CA VAL A 278 -19.10 -10.73 -9.17
C VAL A 278 -17.85 -11.10 -9.94
N VAL A 279 -17.69 -10.52 -11.12
CA VAL A 279 -16.44 -10.58 -11.86
C VAL A 279 -15.70 -9.28 -11.63
N GLY A 280 -14.45 -9.38 -11.18
CA GLY A 280 -13.62 -8.23 -10.91
C GLY A 280 -12.22 -8.39 -11.47
N ARG A 281 -11.56 -7.25 -11.66
CA ARG A 281 -10.19 -7.15 -12.12
C ARG A 281 -9.23 -6.96 -10.96
N ILE A 282 -8.13 -7.68 -10.99
CA ILE A 282 -7.03 -7.61 -10.04
C ILE A 282 -6.13 -6.43 -10.40
N ALA A 283 -6.00 -5.50 -9.47
CA ALA A 283 -4.98 -4.45 -9.51
C ALA A 283 -3.96 -4.72 -8.41
N SER A 284 -2.70 -4.94 -8.78
CA SER A 284 -1.67 -5.40 -7.84
C SER A 284 -0.29 -4.87 -8.18
N ALA A 285 0.51 -4.59 -7.16
CA ALA A 285 1.95 -4.33 -7.31
C ALA A 285 2.77 -5.61 -7.58
N PHE A 286 2.20 -6.79 -7.36
CA PHE A 286 2.86 -8.08 -7.46
C PHE A 286 2.35 -8.91 -8.65
N ASN A 287 3.22 -9.74 -9.21
CA ASN A 287 2.87 -10.77 -10.18
C ASN A 287 2.12 -11.91 -9.48
N ALA A 288 0.93 -12.27 -9.98
CA ALA A 288 0.07 -13.32 -9.42
C ALA A 288 -0.16 -13.22 -7.89
N PRO A 289 -0.74 -12.10 -7.41
CA PRO A 289 -0.87 -11.80 -5.97
C PRO A 289 -1.81 -12.75 -5.22
N LEU A 290 -2.74 -13.36 -5.94
CA LEU A 290 -3.79 -14.21 -5.41
C LEU A 290 -3.51 -15.65 -5.81
N VAL A 291 -2.70 -16.34 -5.01
CA VAL A 291 -2.44 -17.76 -5.22
C VAL A 291 -3.68 -18.55 -4.79
N PRO A 292 -4.24 -19.42 -5.65
CA PRO A 292 -5.36 -20.28 -5.29
C PRO A 292 -5.07 -21.02 -3.98
N GLY A 293 -6.07 -21.03 -3.09
CA GLY A 293 -5.91 -21.55 -1.74
C GLY A 293 -5.42 -23.00 -1.71
N ARG A 294 -4.33 -23.27 -0.97
CA ARG A 294 -3.97 -24.64 -0.57
C ARG A 294 -5.07 -25.20 0.35
N ARG A 295 -5.07 -26.51 0.64
CA ARG A 295 -6.11 -27.24 1.43
C ARG A 295 -6.53 -26.59 2.77
N ARG A 296 -5.79 -25.60 3.30
CA ARG A 296 -6.08 -24.87 4.55
C ARG A 296 -5.96 -23.35 4.44
N THR A 297 -6.04 -22.81 3.23
CA THR A 297 -6.01 -21.37 3.02
C THR A 297 -7.29 -20.97 2.30
N GLU A 298 -8.10 -20.12 2.92
CA GLU A 298 -9.24 -19.49 2.28
C GLU A 298 -8.85 -18.12 1.76
N LEU A 299 -9.21 -17.84 0.52
CA LEU A 299 -9.03 -16.53 -0.09
C LEU A 299 -10.37 -15.79 -0.07
N ARG A 300 -10.41 -14.67 0.64
CA ARG A 300 -11.60 -13.83 0.79
C ARG A 300 -11.28 -12.39 0.43
N ALA A 301 -12.32 -11.59 0.25
CA ALA A 301 -12.18 -10.16 0.08
C ALA A 301 -13.23 -9.42 0.91
N ILE A 302 -12.91 -8.20 1.34
CA ILE A 302 -13.83 -7.32 2.05
C ILE A 302 -14.01 -6.03 1.27
N LEU A 303 -15.23 -5.51 1.17
CA LEU A 303 -15.49 -4.27 0.45
C LEU A 303 -14.71 -3.10 1.08
N ALA A 304 -13.98 -2.34 0.26
CA ALA A 304 -13.35 -1.11 0.66
C ALA A 304 -14.39 0.01 0.76
N ARG A 305 -14.42 0.71 1.90
CA ARG A 305 -15.27 1.89 2.13
C ARG A 305 -14.38 3.10 2.41
N PRO A 306 -13.93 3.82 1.36
CA PRO A 306 -13.18 5.06 1.56
C PRO A 306 -14.13 6.12 2.10
N SER A 307 -14.00 6.46 3.37
CA SER A 307 -14.86 7.45 4.06
C SER A 307 -14.14 8.77 4.33
N LEU A 308 -12.80 8.75 4.33
CA LEU A 308 -11.99 9.94 4.55
C LEU A 308 -11.87 10.74 3.24
N ALA A 309 -11.57 12.04 3.37
CA ALA A 309 -11.36 12.94 2.23
C ALA A 309 -10.11 12.59 1.40
N GLY A 310 -9.19 11.81 1.96
CA GLY A 310 -7.96 11.38 1.30
C GLY A 310 -7.12 10.49 2.21
N THR A 311 -5.94 10.12 1.71
CA THR A 311 -4.94 9.34 2.44
C THR A 311 -3.58 10.01 2.26
N ARG A 312 -2.84 10.18 3.36
CA ARG A 312 -1.45 10.60 3.32
C ARG A 312 -0.56 9.40 3.04
N LEU A 313 0.16 9.42 1.93
CA LEU A 313 1.14 8.39 1.60
C LEU A 313 2.51 8.83 2.12
N ARG A 314 3.13 8.02 2.98
CA ARG A 314 4.49 8.21 3.46
C ARG A 314 5.41 7.19 2.81
N ILE A 315 6.46 7.65 2.16
CA ILE A 315 7.40 6.84 1.39
C ILE A 315 8.71 6.73 2.15
N VAL A 316 9.14 5.50 2.42
CA VAL A 316 10.35 5.19 3.18
C VAL A 316 11.15 4.07 2.50
N PRO A 317 12.48 4.01 2.69
CA PRO A 317 13.28 2.91 2.21
C PRO A 317 13.05 1.63 3.03
N TYR A 318 13.21 0.47 2.40
CA TYR A 318 13.10 -0.83 3.07
C TYR A 318 14.00 -0.92 4.33
N GLY A 319 13.41 -1.37 5.43
CA GLY A 319 14.12 -1.62 6.68
C GLY A 319 14.61 -0.36 7.41
N ASN A 320 14.40 0.83 6.88
CA ASN A 320 14.79 2.09 7.51
C ASN A 320 13.69 3.17 7.43
N PRO A 321 12.60 3.01 8.21
CA PRO A 321 11.48 3.96 8.22
C PRO A 321 11.85 5.34 8.78
N GLY A 322 13.01 5.47 9.43
CA GLY A 322 13.52 6.71 9.98
C GLY A 322 14.12 7.66 8.94
N ASN A 323 14.46 7.18 7.74
CA ASN A 323 15.05 7.98 6.68
C ASN A 323 14.06 8.16 5.51
N PRO A 324 13.14 9.14 5.57
CA PRO A 324 12.12 9.28 4.54
C PRO A 324 12.71 9.62 3.16
N VAL A 325 12.02 9.21 2.09
CA VAL A 325 12.43 9.53 0.72
C VAL A 325 11.98 10.95 0.37
N VAL A 326 12.88 11.91 0.48
CA VAL A 326 12.61 13.35 0.28
C VAL A 326 12.81 13.76 -1.18
N GLY A 327 11.94 14.64 -1.70
CA GLY A 327 12.08 15.21 -3.04
C GLY A 327 11.85 14.20 -4.19
N ALA A 328 11.30 13.02 -3.89
CA ALA A 328 10.94 12.05 -4.91
C ALA A 328 9.74 12.54 -5.71
N ARG A 329 9.80 12.36 -7.03
CA ARG A 329 8.66 12.60 -7.92
C ARG A 329 7.68 11.44 -7.77
N VAL A 330 6.41 11.76 -7.60
CA VAL A 330 5.34 10.76 -7.50
C VAL A 330 4.25 11.06 -8.50
N ASP A 331 4.06 10.18 -9.46
CA ASP A 331 3.02 10.31 -10.48
C ASP A 331 1.79 9.50 -10.08
N VAL A 332 0.63 10.17 -10.00
CA VAL A 332 -0.66 9.55 -9.71
C VAL A 332 -1.46 9.41 -11.00
N LEU A 333 -1.90 8.18 -11.27
CA LEU A 333 -2.54 7.77 -12.51
C LEU A 333 -3.97 7.27 -12.23
N ASP A 334 -4.91 7.76 -13.04
CA ASP A 334 -6.27 7.24 -13.09
C ASP A 334 -6.31 6.05 -14.05
N GLY A 335 -6.44 4.84 -13.51
CA GLY A 335 -6.46 3.59 -14.27
C GLY A 335 -5.11 2.85 -14.34
N SER A 336 -5.15 1.60 -14.83
CA SER A 336 -3.96 0.75 -14.83
C SER A 336 -2.88 1.27 -15.79
N PRO A 337 -1.61 1.24 -15.38
CA PRO A 337 -0.54 1.72 -16.23
C PRO A 337 -0.31 0.81 -17.44
N GLU A 338 -0.59 -0.48 -17.34
CA GLU A 338 -0.54 -1.40 -18.49
C GLU A 338 -1.52 -1.00 -19.60
N ARG A 339 -2.72 -0.49 -19.25
CA ARG A 339 -3.68 0.01 -20.26
C ARG A 339 -3.18 1.28 -20.94
N ARG A 340 -2.35 2.07 -20.26
CA ARG A 340 -1.71 3.27 -20.81
C ARG A 340 -0.47 2.92 -21.64
N GLU A 341 0.35 1.98 -21.18
CA GLU A 341 1.56 1.49 -21.87
C GLU A 341 1.24 0.59 -23.07
N ALA A 342 0.11 -0.13 -23.06
CA ALA A 342 -0.43 -0.84 -24.22
C ALA A 342 -1.18 0.09 -25.19
N ALA A 343 -1.36 1.36 -24.81
CA ALA A 343 -1.81 2.42 -25.69
C ALA A 343 -0.66 3.38 -26.13
N PRO A 344 0.43 2.94 -26.77
CA PRO A 344 1.34 3.86 -27.43
C PRO A 344 1.16 3.83 -28.96
N SER A 345 1.10 5.02 -29.54
CA SER A 345 1.52 5.29 -30.93
C SER A 345 0.80 4.51 -32.05
N ALA A 346 -0.50 4.78 -32.25
CA ALA A 346 -1.03 4.68 -33.61
C ALA A 346 -0.44 5.85 -34.42
N PRO A 347 0.18 5.62 -35.60
CA PRO A 347 0.58 6.71 -36.48
C PRO A 347 -0.66 7.55 -36.82
N ALA A 348 -0.48 8.86 -36.96
CA ALA A 348 -1.52 9.86 -37.16
C ALA A 348 -2.26 9.77 -38.52
N THR A 349 -2.44 8.57 -39.06
CA THR A 349 -3.11 8.29 -40.32
C THR A 349 -3.88 6.97 -40.23
N ALA A 350 -5.05 7.00 -39.60
CA ALA A 350 -6.22 6.20 -39.98
C ALA A 350 -7.42 6.59 -39.10
N ALA A 351 -8.53 6.90 -39.78
CA ALA A 351 -9.89 7.14 -39.30
C ALA A 351 -10.16 6.87 -37.81
N ALA A 352 -10.51 7.94 -37.10
CA ALA A 352 -10.94 7.96 -35.71
C ALA A 352 -12.17 7.06 -35.47
N SER A 353 -12.00 6.00 -34.70
CA SER A 353 -13.08 5.47 -33.86
C SER A 353 -13.32 6.44 -32.69
N PRO A 354 -14.56 6.80 -32.35
CA PRO A 354 -14.86 7.91 -31.44
C PRO A 354 -14.68 7.62 -29.93
N GLU A 355 -13.95 6.57 -29.53
CA GLU A 355 -13.92 6.12 -28.12
C GLU A 355 -12.52 6.05 -27.47
N SER A 356 -11.51 6.71 -28.04
CA SER A 356 -10.19 6.83 -27.40
C SER A 356 -9.86 8.28 -27.07
N ALA A 357 -10.58 8.85 -26.10
CA ALA A 357 -10.15 10.09 -25.48
C ALA A 357 -8.73 9.91 -24.90
N PRO A 358 -7.80 10.86 -25.10
CA PRO A 358 -6.45 10.76 -24.54
C PRO A 358 -6.53 10.64 -23.02
N ALA A 359 -5.88 9.61 -22.46
CA ALA A 359 -5.86 9.41 -21.01
C ALA A 359 -5.34 10.68 -20.30
N PRO A 360 -5.98 11.13 -19.21
CA PRO A 360 -5.60 12.36 -18.52
C PRO A 360 -4.12 12.35 -18.14
N ALA A 361 -3.49 13.53 -18.17
CA ALA A 361 -2.11 13.67 -17.75
C ALA A 361 -1.95 13.18 -16.29
N PRO A 362 -0.87 12.45 -15.96
CA PRO A 362 -0.62 12.04 -14.58
C PRO A 362 -0.52 13.27 -13.68
N LEU A 363 -1.09 13.16 -12.48
CA LEU A 363 -0.88 14.18 -11.46
C LEU A 363 0.52 13.96 -10.86
N ALA A 364 1.46 14.81 -11.26
CA ALA A 364 2.82 14.80 -10.75
C ALA A 364 2.90 15.55 -9.42
N LEU A 365 3.30 14.83 -8.36
CA LEU A 365 3.51 15.33 -7.01
C LEU A 365 4.99 15.17 -6.63
N THR A 366 5.38 15.80 -5.52
CA THR A 366 6.74 15.67 -4.97
C THR A 366 6.64 15.44 -3.47
N THR A 367 7.45 14.52 -2.95
CA THR A 367 7.46 14.23 -1.51
C THR A 367 8.05 15.39 -0.72
N ASP A 368 7.46 15.66 0.44
CA ASP A 368 7.97 16.66 1.39
C ASP A 368 9.24 16.18 2.13
N ARG A 369 9.73 16.98 3.09
CA ARG A 369 10.90 16.65 3.93
C ARG A 369 10.70 15.42 4.83
N LEU A 370 9.46 14.95 4.98
CA LEU A 370 9.09 13.76 5.74
C LEU A 370 8.73 12.59 4.82
N GLY A 371 8.95 12.74 3.50
CA GLY A 371 8.64 11.71 2.51
C GLY A 371 7.14 11.53 2.27
N ARG A 372 6.33 12.56 2.52
CA ARG A 372 4.86 12.49 2.47
C ARG A 372 4.29 13.18 1.25
N ILE A 373 3.17 12.65 0.78
CA ILE A 373 2.24 13.29 -0.15
C ILE A 373 0.80 13.06 0.32
N ASP A 374 -0.10 13.97 -0.02
CA ASP A 374 -1.53 13.80 0.26
C ASP A 374 -2.26 13.36 -1.01
N LEU A 375 -2.94 12.22 -0.94
CA LEU A 375 -3.76 11.68 -2.03
C LEU A 375 -5.24 11.99 -1.74
N ALA A 376 -5.83 12.91 -2.50
CA ALA A 376 -7.24 13.20 -2.39
C ALA A 376 -8.10 12.03 -2.89
N ARG A 377 -9.22 11.78 -2.20
CA ARG A 377 -10.25 10.85 -2.64
C ARG A 377 -11.01 11.45 -3.83
N ASP A 378 -11.23 10.61 -4.83
CA ASP A 378 -12.06 10.92 -5.99
C ASP A 378 -13.19 9.88 -6.10
N PRO A 379 -14.47 10.28 -5.95
CA PRO A 379 -15.59 9.36 -6.08
C PRO A 379 -15.72 8.71 -7.46
N ALA A 380 -15.24 9.36 -8.53
CA ALA A 380 -15.31 8.81 -9.88
C ALA A 380 -14.22 7.76 -10.15
N GLN A 381 -13.07 7.89 -9.47
CA GLN A 381 -11.90 7.02 -9.58
C GLN A 381 -11.44 6.57 -8.19
N VAL A 382 -12.12 5.56 -7.66
CA VAL A 382 -11.84 5.01 -6.32
C VAL A 382 -10.43 4.39 -6.23
N LEU A 383 -9.98 3.73 -7.29
CA LEU A 383 -8.68 3.08 -7.38
C LEU A 383 -7.73 3.90 -8.25
N ARG A 384 -6.56 4.25 -7.70
CA ARG A 384 -5.51 5.00 -8.41
C ARG A 384 -4.18 4.25 -8.38
N TRP A 385 -3.33 4.48 -9.36
CA TRP A 385 -1.97 3.96 -9.39
C TRP A 385 -0.98 5.05 -9.00
N VAL A 386 -0.03 4.70 -8.15
CA VAL A 386 1.03 5.58 -7.68
C VAL A 386 2.36 5.04 -8.19
N GLN A 387 3.10 5.88 -8.89
CA GLN A 387 4.45 5.60 -9.37
C GLN A 387 5.44 6.51 -8.65
N VAL A 388 6.39 5.91 -7.93
CA VAL A 388 7.41 6.64 -7.18
C VAL A 388 8.71 6.60 -7.97
N HIS A 389 9.26 7.78 -8.24
CA HIS A 389 10.50 7.95 -8.99
C HIS A 389 11.61 8.54 -8.11
N SER A 390 12.83 8.07 -8.36
CA SER A 390 14.07 8.63 -7.84
C SER A 390 14.94 9.01 -9.04
N GLY A 391 15.03 10.33 -9.31
CA GLY A 391 15.57 10.82 -10.57
C GLY A 391 14.81 10.25 -11.77
N SER A 392 15.53 9.56 -12.65
CA SER A 392 14.97 8.89 -13.84
C SER A 392 14.45 7.46 -13.58
N ILE A 393 14.66 6.89 -12.40
CA ILE A 393 14.34 5.49 -12.11
C ILE A 393 13.00 5.37 -11.39
N LEU A 394 12.15 4.44 -11.86
CA LEU A 394 10.95 4.00 -11.14
C LEU A 394 11.35 3.09 -9.98
N LEU A 395 11.02 3.49 -8.75
CA LEU A 395 11.27 2.72 -7.53
C LEU A 395 10.13 1.76 -7.20
N ALA A 396 8.89 2.24 -7.35
CA ALA A 396 7.70 1.46 -7.03
C ALA A 396 6.51 1.87 -7.88
N ARG A 397 5.67 0.89 -8.20
CA ARG A 397 4.37 1.05 -8.86
C ARG A 397 3.35 0.29 -8.03
N VAL A 398 2.44 1.01 -7.38
CA VAL A 398 1.46 0.41 -6.46
C VAL A 398 0.05 0.96 -6.69
N PRO A 399 -0.99 0.12 -6.64
CA PRO A 399 -2.37 0.59 -6.57
C PRO A 399 -2.69 1.08 -5.16
N VAL A 400 -3.51 2.13 -5.06
CA VAL A 400 -3.95 2.75 -3.80
C VAL A 400 -5.41 3.16 -3.93
N VAL A 401 -6.18 2.98 -2.85
CA VAL A 401 -7.53 3.51 -2.71
C VAL A 401 -7.51 4.63 -1.66
N PRO A 402 -7.47 5.91 -2.06
CA PRO A 402 -7.45 7.00 -1.11
C PRO A 402 -8.75 7.07 -0.29
N GLY A 403 -8.62 7.35 1.01
CA GLY A 403 -9.73 7.55 1.92
C GLY A 403 -10.08 6.35 2.82
N ILE A 404 -9.38 5.22 2.70
CA ILE A 404 -9.58 4.05 3.59
C ILE A 404 -8.93 4.30 4.96
N VAL A 405 -7.66 4.70 4.93
CA VAL A 405 -6.83 4.98 6.11
C VAL A 405 -6.27 6.40 6.02
N PRO A 406 -6.01 7.06 7.17
CA PRO A 406 -5.49 8.43 7.17
C PRO A 406 -4.04 8.51 6.69
N GLU A 407 -3.20 7.55 7.06
CA GLU A 407 -1.79 7.47 6.63
C GLU A 407 -1.48 6.04 6.15
N LEU A 408 -0.79 5.92 5.01
CA LEU A 408 -0.34 4.67 4.41
C LEU A 408 1.18 4.72 4.24
N LEU A 409 1.87 3.66 4.64
CA LEU A 409 3.32 3.53 4.51
C LEU A 409 3.67 2.74 3.25
N LEU A 410 4.46 3.33 2.35
CA LEU A 410 5.01 2.68 1.18
C LEU A 410 6.52 2.51 1.34
N GLU A 411 6.95 1.25 1.43
CA GLU A 411 8.37 0.92 1.46
C GLU A 411 8.91 0.77 0.03
N VAL A 412 10.05 1.39 -0.25
CA VAL A 412 10.70 1.40 -1.57
C VAL A 412 12.18 1.01 -1.46
N PRO A 413 12.82 0.57 -2.56
CA PRO A 413 14.28 0.39 -2.58
C PRO A 413 15.02 1.69 -2.22
N ASP A 414 16.08 1.59 -1.43
CA ASP A 414 16.96 2.73 -1.13
C ASP A 414 17.89 3.02 -2.31
N ASP A 415 17.65 4.15 -2.98
CA ASP A 415 18.41 4.57 -4.16
C ASP A 415 19.46 5.65 -3.85
N SER A 416 19.70 5.95 -2.56
CA SER A 416 20.53 7.10 -2.17
C SER A 416 22.00 6.96 -2.62
N ALA A 417 22.55 5.73 -2.63
CA ALA A 417 23.92 5.48 -3.08
C ALA A 417 24.11 5.84 -4.57
N ARG A 418 23.14 5.46 -5.41
CA ARG A 418 23.13 5.78 -6.83
C ARG A 418 22.92 7.27 -7.06
N LEU A 419 21.98 7.90 -6.35
CA LEU A 419 21.73 9.34 -6.44
C LEU A 419 22.96 10.17 -6.09
N THR A 420 23.74 9.74 -5.09
CA THR A 420 24.99 10.40 -4.72
C THR A 420 25.99 10.36 -5.89
N VAL A 421 26.15 9.19 -6.52
CA VAL A 421 27.01 9.04 -7.71
C VAL A 421 26.50 9.88 -8.88
N GLU A 422 25.19 9.88 -9.14
CA GLU A 422 24.59 10.69 -10.20
C GLU A 422 24.85 12.19 -9.98
N GLY A 423 24.74 12.68 -8.75
CA GLY A 423 25.07 14.05 -8.40
C GLY A 423 26.55 14.38 -8.63
N GLU A 424 27.47 13.51 -8.22
CA GLU A 424 28.91 13.69 -8.47
C GLU A 424 29.24 13.66 -9.96
N LEU A 425 28.63 12.74 -10.73
CA LEU A 425 28.81 12.67 -12.18
C LEU A 425 28.23 13.89 -12.89
N SER A 426 27.11 14.44 -12.43
CA SER A 426 26.51 15.66 -13.01
C SER A 426 27.43 16.88 -12.83
N ILE A 427 28.18 16.96 -11.73
CA ILE A 427 29.22 17.99 -11.54
C ILE A 427 30.34 17.81 -12.57
N LEU A 428 30.83 16.58 -12.76
CA LEU A 428 31.85 16.27 -13.77
C LEU A 428 31.37 16.54 -15.19
N GLU A 429 30.09 16.28 -15.47
CA GLU A 429 29.46 16.60 -16.75
C GLU A 429 29.46 18.11 -17.02
N GLY A 430 29.10 18.93 -16.02
CA GLY A 430 29.18 20.38 -16.11
C GLY A 430 30.60 20.89 -16.40
N GLU A 431 31.60 20.29 -15.74
CA GLU A 431 33.01 20.63 -16.01
C GLU A 431 33.48 20.20 -17.40
N LEU A 432 33.06 19.01 -17.86
CA LEU A 432 33.36 18.54 -19.21
C LEU A 432 32.78 19.50 -20.26
N ILE A 433 31.52 19.93 -20.09
CA ILE A 433 30.89 20.92 -20.98
C ILE A 433 31.70 22.22 -21.00
N ALA A 434 32.18 22.69 -19.85
CA ALA A 434 33.00 23.89 -19.78
C ALA A 434 34.35 23.73 -20.51
N ILE A 435 35.02 22.59 -20.37
CA ILE A 435 36.30 22.30 -21.02
C ILE A 435 36.15 22.19 -22.54
N VAL A 436 35.12 21.48 -23.01
CA VAL A 436 34.80 21.38 -24.43
C VAL A 436 34.52 22.77 -24.99
N GLY A 437 33.73 23.59 -24.28
CA GLY A 437 33.47 24.96 -24.67
C GLY A 437 34.75 25.82 -24.75
N GLN A 438 35.63 25.75 -23.75
CA GLN A 438 36.91 26.47 -23.77
C GLN A 438 37.82 26.02 -24.92
N ARG A 439 37.89 24.71 -25.16
CA ARG A 439 38.68 24.12 -26.23
C ARG A 439 38.22 24.60 -27.60
N GLU A 440 36.92 24.58 -27.87
CA GLU A 440 36.35 25.11 -29.12
C GLU A 440 36.61 26.60 -29.30
N VAL A 441 36.48 27.41 -28.24
CA VAL A 441 36.79 28.84 -28.28
C VAL A 441 38.26 29.10 -28.58
N PHE A 442 39.19 28.37 -27.96
CA PHE A 442 40.62 28.49 -28.23
C PHE A 442 40.97 28.04 -29.66
N MET A 443 40.40 26.93 -30.13
CA MET A 443 40.60 26.43 -31.49
C MET A 443 40.09 27.45 -32.54
N ALA A 444 38.89 28.00 -32.35
CA ALA A 444 38.33 29.01 -33.24
C ALA A 444 39.19 30.30 -33.25
N ARG A 445 39.65 30.76 -32.08
CA ARG A 445 40.52 31.93 -31.98
C ARG A 445 41.88 31.72 -32.64
N ALA A 446 42.47 30.55 -32.47
CA ALA A 446 43.72 30.18 -33.14
C ALA A 446 43.55 30.12 -34.68
N LYS A 447 42.42 29.60 -35.20
CA LYS A 447 42.08 29.66 -36.63
C LYS A 447 41.89 31.10 -37.15
N GLN A 448 41.38 32.00 -36.32
CA GLN A 448 41.28 33.41 -36.69
C GLN A 448 42.65 34.08 -36.73
N LEU A 449 43.52 33.80 -35.75
CA LEU A 449 44.87 34.34 -35.67
C LEU A 449 45.80 33.80 -36.76
N SER A 450 45.59 32.56 -37.23
CA SER A 450 46.36 31.99 -38.36
C SER A 450 46.09 32.74 -39.67
N ARG A 451 44.89 33.30 -39.84
CA ARG A 451 44.58 34.19 -40.98
C ARG A 451 45.31 35.53 -40.89
N LEU A 452 45.67 35.96 -39.67
CA LEU A 452 46.33 37.24 -39.38
C LEU A 452 47.86 37.11 -39.14
N ASP A 453 48.44 35.92 -39.32
CA ASP A 453 49.88 35.62 -39.18
C ASP A 453 50.50 35.92 -37.80
N LYS A 454 49.68 35.87 -36.75
CA LYS A 454 50.13 36.09 -35.37
C LYS A 454 50.54 34.79 -34.69
N TRP A 455 51.68 34.23 -35.11
CA TRP A 455 52.12 32.89 -34.70
C TRP A 455 52.44 32.75 -33.21
N ASP A 456 52.98 33.77 -32.56
CA ASP A 456 53.30 33.74 -31.12
C ASP A 456 52.02 33.57 -30.26
N GLU A 457 50.93 34.26 -30.65
CA GLU A 457 49.65 34.15 -29.96
C GLU A 457 49.01 32.75 -30.17
N ILE A 458 49.20 32.14 -31.35
CA ILE A 458 48.70 30.79 -31.66
C ILE A 458 49.42 29.74 -30.80
N GLU A 459 50.73 29.84 -30.65
CA GLU A 459 51.51 28.92 -29.82
C GLU A 459 51.06 28.99 -28.36
N SER A 460 50.77 30.20 -27.86
CA SER A 460 50.21 30.39 -26.52
C SER A 460 48.83 29.75 -26.33
N LEU A 461 47.95 29.85 -27.33
CA LEU A 461 46.62 29.23 -27.30
C LEU A 461 46.71 27.71 -27.42
N THR A 462 47.66 27.22 -28.22
CA THR A 462 47.90 25.78 -28.39
C THR A 462 48.42 25.16 -27.10
N SER A 463 49.33 25.83 -26.37
CA SER A 463 49.73 25.42 -25.02
C SER A 463 48.52 25.33 -24.10
N ARG A 464 47.67 26.37 -24.05
CA ARG A 464 46.47 26.37 -23.21
C ARG A 464 45.49 25.24 -23.56
N ILE A 465 45.36 24.85 -24.82
CA ILE A 465 44.53 23.71 -25.24
C ILE A 465 45.11 22.39 -24.70
N ILE A 466 46.43 22.23 -24.69
CA ILE A 466 47.11 21.02 -24.18
C ILE A 466 47.02 20.95 -22.66
N ASP A 467 47.08 22.10 -21.98
CA ASP A 467 46.99 22.21 -20.52
C ASP A 467 45.57 21.96 -19.99
N LEU A 468 44.55 21.89 -20.86
CA LEU A 468 43.19 21.53 -20.44
C LEU A 468 43.14 20.05 -19.98
N PRO A 469 42.25 19.71 -19.03
CA PRO A 469 42.15 18.35 -18.53
C PRO A 469 41.88 17.32 -19.63
N SER A 470 42.61 16.22 -19.55
CA SER A 470 42.60 15.12 -20.50
C SER A 470 41.58 14.03 -20.12
N ILE A 471 41.41 13.04 -21.02
CA ILE A 471 40.61 11.85 -20.72
C ILE A 471 41.13 11.12 -19.47
N ALA A 472 42.45 11.05 -19.28
CA ALA A 472 43.05 10.36 -18.14
C ALA A 472 42.66 11.02 -16.80
N ASP A 473 42.62 12.36 -16.77
CA ASP A 473 42.23 13.12 -15.58
C ASP A 473 40.76 12.88 -15.21
N PHE A 474 39.88 12.78 -16.22
CA PHE A 474 38.48 12.42 -15.99
C PHE A 474 38.33 10.96 -15.57
N ASP A 475 39.06 10.02 -16.18
CA ASP A 475 38.97 8.60 -15.84
C ASP A 475 39.37 8.34 -14.37
N GLU A 476 40.42 9.00 -13.86
CA GLU A 476 40.81 8.90 -12.45
C GLU A 476 39.71 9.41 -11.51
N ARG A 477 39.15 10.59 -11.80
CA ARG A 477 38.07 11.18 -11.00
C ARG A 477 36.81 10.32 -11.03
N VAL A 478 36.44 9.81 -12.21
CA VAL A 478 35.29 8.92 -12.37
C VAL A 478 35.50 7.59 -11.66
N GLU A 479 36.71 7.02 -11.67
CA GLU A 479 37.06 5.84 -10.87
C GLU A 479 36.91 6.12 -9.36
N ALA A 480 37.34 7.29 -8.87
CA ALA A 480 37.17 7.67 -7.47
C ALA A 480 35.68 7.76 -7.06
N VAL A 481 34.83 8.36 -7.91
CA VAL A 481 33.37 8.38 -7.74
C VAL A 481 32.81 6.96 -7.71
N ARG A 482 33.22 6.11 -8.67
CA ARG A 482 32.77 4.71 -8.78
C ARG A 482 33.08 3.91 -7.51
N VAL A 483 34.33 3.96 -7.03
CA VAL A 483 34.78 3.20 -5.86
C VAL A 483 33.98 3.60 -4.62
N ARG A 484 33.79 4.90 -4.38
CA ARG A 484 32.98 5.40 -3.25
C ARG A 484 31.53 4.95 -3.36
N GLY A 485 30.92 5.06 -4.54
CA GLY A 485 29.55 4.62 -4.79
C GLY A 485 29.33 3.11 -4.58
N ILE A 486 30.22 2.28 -5.15
CA ILE A 486 30.15 0.82 -4.99
C ILE A 486 30.35 0.42 -3.54
N GLN A 487 31.30 1.04 -2.83
CA GLN A 487 31.52 0.74 -1.41
C GLN A 487 30.26 1.05 -0.59
N SER A 488 29.64 2.21 -0.82
CA SER A 488 28.39 2.57 -0.14
C SER A 488 27.23 1.60 -0.44
N ALA A 489 27.12 1.10 -1.67
CA ALA A 489 26.14 0.09 -2.04
C ALA A 489 26.41 -1.28 -1.39
N ARG A 490 27.68 -1.69 -1.30
CA ARG A 490 28.13 -2.92 -0.63
C ARG A 490 27.86 -2.92 0.86
N ASP A 491 28.11 -1.79 1.52
CA ASP A 491 27.85 -1.61 2.95
C ASP A 491 26.35 -1.82 3.26
N ARG A 492 25.47 -1.51 2.29
CA ARG A 492 24.02 -1.72 2.36
C ARG A 492 23.55 -3.06 1.76
N LYS A 493 24.47 -3.87 1.22
CA LYS A 493 24.22 -5.15 0.55
C LYS A 493 23.30 -5.06 -0.67
N ASP A 494 23.28 -3.91 -1.35
CA ASP A 494 22.46 -3.69 -2.54
C ASP A 494 23.23 -3.95 -3.84
N ARG A 495 23.10 -5.18 -4.35
CA ARG A 495 23.72 -5.60 -5.62
C ARG A 495 23.11 -4.89 -6.84
N LEU A 496 21.84 -4.49 -6.77
CA LEU A 496 21.18 -3.81 -7.89
C LEU A 496 21.70 -2.38 -8.02
N ALA A 497 21.92 -1.71 -6.90
CA ALA A 497 22.58 -0.39 -6.88
C ALA A 497 24.00 -0.46 -7.46
N GLU A 498 24.81 -1.47 -7.12
CA GLU A 498 26.15 -1.66 -7.70
C GLU A 498 26.10 -1.75 -9.24
N ALA A 499 25.19 -2.57 -9.79
CA ALA A 499 25.05 -2.73 -11.23
C ALA A 499 24.61 -1.43 -11.92
N ARG A 500 23.71 -0.67 -11.30
CA ARG A 500 23.24 0.62 -11.81
C ARG A 500 24.33 1.69 -11.79
N ILE A 501 25.09 1.76 -10.71
CA ILE A 501 26.24 2.67 -10.57
C ILE A 501 27.27 2.40 -11.68
N ASN A 502 27.60 1.12 -11.93
CA ASN A 502 28.49 0.75 -13.02
C ASN A 502 27.98 1.20 -14.38
N LYS A 503 26.67 1.05 -14.64
CA LYS A 503 26.07 1.51 -15.90
C LYS A 503 26.16 3.03 -16.09
N LEU A 504 25.90 3.81 -15.03
CA LEU A 504 26.02 5.27 -15.06
C LEU A 504 27.46 5.69 -15.37
N VAL A 505 28.42 5.11 -14.67
CA VAL A 505 29.85 5.39 -14.86
C VAL A 505 30.31 5.05 -16.28
N THR A 506 29.91 3.88 -16.82
CA THR A 506 30.25 3.50 -18.19
C THR A 506 29.65 4.47 -19.22
N THR A 507 28.40 4.89 -19.02
CA THR A 507 27.74 5.85 -19.91
C THR A 507 28.47 7.19 -19.90
N PHE A 508 28.86 7.68 -18.73
CA PHE A 508 29.64 8.92 -18.60
C PHE A 508 31.03 8.81 -19.24
N ARG A 509 31.73 7.68 -19.09
CA ARG A 509 33.03 7.46 -19.75
C ARG A 509 32.95 7.51 -21.27
N ASN A 510 31.90 6.95 -21.84
CA ASN A 510 31.68 7.03 -23.28
C ASN A 510 31.51 8.49 -23.71
N LEU A 511 30.71 9.25 -22.96
CA LEU A 511 30.50 10.68 -23.22
C LEU A 511 31.82 11.48 -23.12
N VAL A 512 32.68 11.20 -22.13
CA VAL A 512 34.02 11.82 -22.01
C VAL A 512 34.88 11.50 -23.25
N ARG A 513 34.92 10.23 -23.68
CA ARG A 513 35.72 9.80 -24.85
C ARG A 513 35.26 10.46 -26.14
N ASP A 514 33.95 10.56 -26.36
CA ASP A 514 33.37 11.16 -27.56
C ASP A 514 33.71 12.66 -27.67
N HIS A 515 33.75 13.37 -26.53
CA HIS A 515 33.97 14.81 -26.48
C HIS A 515 35.44 15.22 -26.35
N LEU A 516 36.29 14.45 -25.67
CA LEU A 516 37.70 14.77 -25.44
C LEU A 516 38.68 14.01 -26.34
N ASP A 517 38.20 13.39 -27.42
CA ASP A 517 39.01 12.63 -28.37
C ASP A 517 40.36 13.34 -28.72
N PRO A 518 41.51 12.69 -28.44
CA PRO A 518 42.83 13.24 -28.74
C PRO A 518 43.07 13.41 -30.25
N GLU A 519 42.42 12.63 -31.11
CA GLU A 519 42.58 12.74 -32.56
C GLU A 519 42.13 14.12 -33.07
N LYS A 520 41.10 14.70 -32.45
CA LYS A 520 40.66 16.08 -32.77
C LYS A 520 41.72 17.13 -32.45
N ILE A 521 42.56 16.93 -31.41
CA ILE A 521 43.69 17.84 -31.12
C ILE A 521 44.80 17.63 -32.14
N ALA A 522 45.13 16.37 -32.45
CA ALA A 522 46.18 16.03 -33.41
C ALA A 522 45.86 16.61 -34.79
N GLY A 523 44.66 16.35 -35.32
CA GLY A 523 44.23 16.90 -36.60
C GLY A 523 44.21 18.43 -36.63
N PHE A 524 43.84 19.08 -35.53
CA PHE A 524 43.91 20.54 -35.40
C PHE A 524 45.35 21.07 -35.43
N LYS A 525 46.29 20.39 -34.76
CA LYS A 525 47.72 20.74 -34.79
C LYS A 525 48.29 20.60 -36.20
N ASP A 526 47.92 19.53 -36.90
CA ASP A 526 48.35 19.29 -38.27
C ASP A 526 47.80 20.37 -39.22
N GLU A 527 46.51 20.74 -39.10
CA GLU A 527 45.89 21.84 -39.85
C GLU A 527 46.63 23.17 -39.64
N ILE A 528 46.98 23.51 -38.39
CA ILE A 528 47.75 24.73 -38.10
C ILE A 528 49.19 24.64 -38.62
N ALA A 529 49.84 23.48 -38.55
CA ALA A 529 51.20 23.28 -39.04
C ALA A 529 51.27 23.39 -40.57
N GLU A 530 50.27 22.88 -41.29
CA GLU A 530 50.15 23.06 -42.74
C GLU A 530 49.95 24.52 -43.12
N LEU A 531 49.08 25.25 -42.41
CA LEU A 531 48.89 26.69 -42.63
C LEU A 531 50.17 27.49 -42.38
N LYS A 532 51.02 27.06 -41.45
CA LYS A 532 52.33 27.68 -41.19
C LYS A 532 53.37 27.38 -42.27
N ARG A 533 53.30 26.22 -42.94
CA ARG A 533 54.21 25.84 -44.04
C ARG A 533 53.80 26.42 -45.39
N ALA A 534 52.51 26.70 -45.57
CA ALA A 534 51.97 27.26 -46.81
C ALA A 534 52.22 28.78 -46.97
N LYS A 535 52.72 29.44 -45.91
CA LYS A 535 53.13 30.85 -45.88
C LYS A 535 54.62 30.92 -45.59
#